data_AF-A0A8S3ISJ1-F1
#
_entry.id   AF-A0A8S3ISJ1-F1
#
_cell.length_a   1.000
_cell.length_b   1.000
_cell.length_c   1.000
_cell.angle_alpha   90.00
_cell.angle_beta   90.00
_cell.angle_gamma   90.00
#
_symmetry.space_group_name_H-M   'P 1'
#
loop_
_entity.id
_entity.type
_entity.pdbx_description
1 polymer ?
#
loop_
_entity_poly.entity_id
_entity_poly.type
_entity_poly.pdbx_seq_one_letter_code
_entity_poly.pdbx_strand_id
1 'polypeptide(L)'
;MLNRSWGVELWDQFDNVAKYAEKSLQFCEKYESFLKDRCIVEDEYAKALKKLTKTYTPKLKEHEDFYNKFTYTLAFCSTLKELQDLASQHELIAENIRERSIKQIQITVKECREQRKKCLDEYAKIKRQLDKQHELMIK
;
A
#
# COMPACT_ATOMS: atom_id res chain seq x y z
N MET A 1 -10.28 29.19 -23.09
CA MET A 1 -10.42 29.00 -21.63
C MET A 1 -9.15 29.50 -20.97
N LEU A 2 -9.24 30.32 -19.91
CA LEU A 2 -8.06 30.72 -19.14
C LEU A 2 -7.41 29.46 -18.55
N ASN A 3 -6.14 29.25 -18.87
CA ASN A 3 -5.36 28.11 -18.40
C ASN A 3 -5.00 28.30 -16.92
N ARG A 4 -5.83 27.76 -16.02
CA ARG A 4 -5.60 27.83 -14.56
C ARG A 4 -4.44 26.92 -14.19
N SER A 5 -3.41 27.48 -13.54
CA SER A 5 -2.25 26.73 -13.07
C SER A 5 -1.79 27.25 -11.71
N TRP A 6 -1.19 26.38 -10.89
CA TRP A 6 -0.69 26.78 -9.57
C TRP A 6 0.39 27.86 -9.66
N GLY A 7 1.20 27.87 -10.72
CA GLY A 7 2.22 28.89 -10.93
C GLY A 7 1.67 30.30 -11.19
N VAL A 8 0.39 30.43 -11.55
CA VAL A 8 -0.28 31.72 -11.78
C VAL A 8 -1.24 32.05 -10.65
N GLU A 9 -2.10 31.10 -10.28
CA GLU A 9 -3.17 31.32 -9.31
C GLU A 9 -2.67 31.31 -7.85
N LEU A 10 -1.51 30.68 -7.59
CA LEU A 10 -0.94 30.48 -6.24
C LEU A 10 0.47 31.07 -6.13
N TRP A 11 0.76 32.13 -6.90
CA TRP A 11 2.11 32.72 -7.04
C TRP A 11 2.76 33.15 -5.71
N ASP A 12 1.95 33.53 -4.71
CA ASP A 12 2.39 33.96 -3.38
C ASP A 12 2.18 32.89 -2.29
N GLN A 13 1.65 31.72 -2.63
CA GLN A 13 1.22 30.69 -1.68
C GLN A 13 2.22 29.54 -1.50
N PHE A 14 3.52 29.78 -1.73
CA PHE A 14 4.54 28.72 -1.70
C PHE A 14 4.50 27.87 -0.42
N ASP A 15 4.43 28.49 0.76
CA ASP A 15 4.43 27.77 2.04
C ASP A 15 3.22 26.85 2.20
N ASN A 16 2.05 27.29 1.72
CA ASN A 16 0.82 26.50 1.74
C ASN A 16 0.93 25.29 0.79
N VAL A 17 1.50 25.49 -0.40
CA VAL A 17 1.77 24.41 -1.36
C VAL A 17 2.81 23.42 -0.80
N ALA A 18 3.89 23.91 -0.19
CA ALA A 18 4.93 23.09 0.42
C ALA A 18 4.40 22.24 1.59
N LYS A 19 3.50 22.81 2.40
CA LYS A 19 2.79 22.11 3.48
C LYS A 19 1.78 21.10 2.96
N TYR A 20 1.07 21.43 1.88
CA TYR A 20 0.15 20.49 1.23
C TYR A 20 0.90 19.26 0.68
N ALA A 21 2.04 19.46 0.01
CA ALA A 21 2.88 18.38 -0.48
C ALA A 21 3.38 17.47 0.66
N GLU A 22 3.80 18.06 1.79
CA GLU A 22 4.20 17.30 2.98
C GLU A 22 3.05 16.46 3.55
N LYS A 23 1.85 17.03 3.70
CA LYS A 23 0.67 16.29 4.17
C LYS A 23 0.30 15.14 3.23
N SER A 24 0.47 15.34 1.93
CA SER A 24 0.21 14.31 0.92
C SER A 24 1.18 13.14 1.05
N LEU A 25 2.48 13.43 1.29
CA LEU A 25 3.47 12.40 1.59
C LEU A 25 3.13 11.62 2.86
N GLN A 26 2.77 12.32 3.95
CA GLN A 26 2.35 11.68 5.21
C GLN A 26 1.12 10.78 5.02
N PHE A 27 0.17 11.18 4.17
CA PHE A 27 -0.97 10.34 3.82
C PHE A 27 -0.54 9.07 3.07
N CYS A 28 0.38 9.17 2.11
CA CYS A 28 0.91 8.00 1.41
C CYS A 28 1.57 7.00 2.36
N GLU A 29 2.32 7.48 3.36
CA GLU A 29 2.92 6.62 4.38
C GLU A 29 1.85 5.96 5.27
N LYS A 30 0.82 6.71 5.67
CA LYS A 30 -0.32 6.14 6.40
C LYS A 30 -1.03 5.06 5.57
N TYR A 31 -1.17 5.28 4.26
CA TYR A 31 -1.76 4.30 3.36
C TYR A 31 -0.88 3.06 3.20
N GLU A 32 0.44 3.23 3.12
CA GLU A 32 1.40 2.11 3.15
C GLU A 32 1.26 1.27 4.43
N SER A 33 1.19 1.92 5.60
CA SER A 33 0.96 1.22 6.88
C SER A 33 -0.36 0.46 6.88
N PHE A 34 -1.43 1.08 6.41
CA PHE A 34 -2.73 0.41 6.26
C PHE A 34 -2.63 -0.85 5.38
N LEU A 35 -1.91 -0.80 4.26
CA LEU A 35 -1.73 -1.97 3.40
C LEU A 35 -0.90 -3.06 4.09
N LYS A 36 0.11 -2.70 4.88
CA LYS A 36 0.88 -3.65 5.69
C LYS A 36 -0.02 -4.36 6.71
N ASP A 37 -0.87 -3.62 7.41
CA ASP A 37 -1.83 -4.18 8.37
C ASP A 37 -2.84 -5.09 7.66
N ARG A 38 -3.33 -4.68 6.49
CA ARG A 38 -4.20 -5.52 5.66
C ARG A 38 -3.51 -6.84 5.29
N CYS A 39 -2.24 -6.83 4.87
CA CYS A 39 -1.51 -8.05 4.57
C CYS A 39 -1.39 -8.99 5.77
N ILE A 40 -1.26 -8.46 7.00
CA ILE A 40 -1.24 -9.27 8.23
C ILE A 40 -2.59 -9.97 8.41
N VAL A 41 -3.70 -9.26 8.24
CA VAL A 41 -5.06 -9.82 8.32
C VAL A 41 -5.27 -10.94 7.30
N GLU A 42 -4.86 -10.72 6.05
CA GLU A 42 -4.97 -11.72 4.96
C GLU A 42 -4.14 -12.99 5.28
N ASP A 43 -2.89 -12.83 5.74
CA ASP A 43 -2.04 -13.94 6.15
C ASP A 43 -2.63 -14.73 7.34
N GLU A 44 -3.15 -14.04 8.35
CA GLU A 44 -3.76 -14.66 9.53
C GLU A 44 -5.00 -15.46 9.15
N TYR A 45 -5.85 -14.90 8.29
CA TYR A 45 -7.04 -15.59 7.79
C TYR A 45 -6.66 -16.85 7.00
N ALA A 46 -5.69 -16.75 6.08
CA ALA A 46 -5.18 -17.90 5.35
C ALA A 46 -4.63 -18.98 6.28
N LYS A 47 -3.80 -18.61 7.27
CA LYS A 47 -3.27 -19.55 8.27
C LYS A 47 -4.37 -20.25 9.05
N ALA A 48 -5.41 -19.51 9.46
CA ALA A 48 -6.55 -20.07 10.17
C ALA A 48 -7.31 -21.09 9.32
N LEU A 49 -7.56 -20.78 8.04
CA LEU A 49 -8.20 -21.70 7.09
C LEU A 49 -7.36 -22.96 6.86
N LYS A 50 -6.04 -22.83 6.63
CA LYS A 50 -5.14 -23.98 6.45
C LYS A 50 -5.08 -24.89 7.68
N LYS A 51 -5.11 -24.29 8.88
CA LYS A 51 -5.17 -25.06 10.13
C LYS A 51 -6.50 -25.82 10.23
N LEU A 52 -7.61 -25.15 9.93
CA LEU A 52 -8.94 -25.74 9.93
C LEU A 52 -9.02 -26.93 8.97
N THR A 53 -8.66 -26.73 7.70
CA THR A 53 -8.69 -27.79 6.69
C THR A 53 -7.81 -28.97 7.10
N LYS A 54 -6.57 -28.73 7.52
CA LYS A 54 -5.65 -29.77 7.97
C LYS A 54 -6.18 -30.58 9.16
N THR A 55 -6.89 -29.97 10.10
CA THR A 55 -7.49 -30.66 11.25
C THR A 55 -8.57 -31.65 10.82
N TYR A 56 -9.35 -31.32 9.79
CA TYR A 56 -10.50 -32.12 9.36
C TYR A 56 -10.22 -32.98 8.12
N THR A 57 -9.11 -32.76 7.42
CA THR A 57 -8.69 -33.61 6.30
C THR A 57 -8.50 -35.05 6.79
N PRO A 58 -9.22 -36.02 6.22
CA PRO A 58 -9.09 -37.42 6.59
C PRO A 58 -7.65 -37.91 6.46
N LYS A 59 -7.17 -38.66 7.47
CA LYS A 59 -5.90 -39.37 7.35
C LYS A 59 -6.10 -40.55 6.40
N LEU A 60 -5.77 -40.33 5.12
CA LEU A 60 -5.96 -41.27 4.01
C LEU A 60 -5.61 -42.72 4.38
N LYS A 61 -4.55 -42.95 5.15
CA LYS A 61 -4.08 -44.32 5.47
C LYS A 61 -5.02 -45.18 6.33
N GLU A 62 -5.94 -44.61 7.11
CA GLU A 62 -6.78 -45.40 8.05
C GLU A 62 -8.24 -45.54 7.60
N HIS A 63 -8.71 -44.69 6.67
CA HIS A 63 -10.13 -44.61 6.31
C HIS A 63 -10.40 -44.33 4.82
N GLU A 64 -9.43 -44.57 3.92
CA GLU A 64 -9.56 -44.31 2.48
C GLU A 64 -10.85 -44.88 1.88
N ASP A 65 -11.16 -46.14 2.22
CA ASP A 65 -12.35 -46.85 1.74
C ASP A 65 -13.67 -46.22 2.18
N PHE A 66 -13.70 -45.52 3.32
CA PHE A 66 -14.91 -44.84 3.79
C PHE A 66 -15.10 -43.50 3.07
N TYR A 67 -14.03 -42.72 2.97
CA TYR A 67 -14.10 -41.36 2.41
C TYR A 67 -14.26 -41.35 0.88
N ASN A 68 -13.86 -42.41 0.19
CA ASN A 68 -13.98 -42.53 -1.27
C ASN A 68 -15.25 -43.25 -1.73
N LYS A 69 -16.10 -43.75 -0.82
CA LYS A 69 -17.22 -44.63 -1.16
C LYS A 69 -18.59 -43.94 -1.15
N PHE A 70 -18.77 -42.89 -0.35
CA PHE A 70 -20.06 -42.24 -0.22
C PHE A 70 -20.05 -40.81 -0.79
N THR A 71 -21.16 -40.41 -1.39
CA THR A 71 -21.27 -39.07 -2.02
C THR A 71 -21.13 -37.94 -1.00
N TYR A 72 -21.65 -38.10 0.22
CA TYR A 72 -21.54 -37.09 1.28
C TYR A 72 -20.10 -36.93 1.78
N THR A 73 -19.29 -38.00 1.85
CA THR A 73 -17.88 -37.92 2.25
C THR A 73 -17.05 -37.26 1.17
N LEU A 74 -17.32 -37.58 -0.11
CA LEU A 74 -16.69 -36.91 -1.24
C LEU A 74 -16.99 -35.41 -1.27
N ALA A 75 -18.25 -35.02 -1.04
CA ALA A 75 -18.65 -33.61 -0.97
C ALA A 75 -17.94 -32.85 0.18
N PHE A 76 -17.78 -33.50 1.33
CA PHE A 76 -17.02 -32.94 2.45
C PHE A 76 -15.54 -32.74 2.10
N CYS A 77 -14.88 -33.75 1.52
CA CYS A 77 -13.50 -33.64 1.06
C CYS A 77 -13.32 -32.55 0.00
N SER A 78 -14.27 -32.43 -0.92
CA SER A 78 -14.30 -31.35 -1.92
C SER A 78 -14.38 -29.98 -1.25
N THR A 79 -15.24 -29.83 -0.24
CA THR A 79 -15.37 -28.58 0.52
C THR A 79 -14.07 -28.23 1.24
N LEU A 80 -13.40 -29.20 1.89
CA LEU A 80 -12.11 -28.98 2.53
C LEU A 80 -11.03 -28.52 1.53
N LYS A 81 -11.04 -29.08 0.31
CA LYS A 81 -10.13 -28.67 -0.76
C LYS A 81 -10.39 -27.23 -1.20
N GLU A 82 -11.65 -26.86 -1.43
CA GLU A 82 -12.02 -25.48 -1.80
C GLU A 82 -11.60 -24.47 -0.72
N LEU A 83 -11.76 -24.81 0.58
CA LEU A 83 -11.26 -23.96 1.67
C LEU A 83 -9.73 -23.84 1.67
N GLN A 84 -9.01 -24.90 1.32
CA GLN A 84 -7.55 -24.89 1.21
C GLN A 84 -7.07 -24.02 0.04
N ASP A 85 -7.78 -24.09 -1.09
CA ASP A 85 -7.53 -23.28 -2.27
C ASP A 85 -7.83 -21.80 -1.97
N LEU A 86 -8.95 -21.50 -1.29
CA LEU A 86 -9.28 -20.16 -0.81
C LEU A 86 -8.18 -19.60 0.10
N ALA A 87 -7.69 -20.38 1.06
CA ALA A 87 -6.59 -19.94 1.93
C ALA A 87 -5.33 -19.56 1.13
N SER A 88 -5.03 -20.32 0.08
CA SER A 88 -3.89 -20.04 -0.82
C SER A 88 -4.11 -18.76 -1.64
N GLN A 89 -5.36 -18.47 -2.03
CA GLN A 89 -5.70 -17.21 -2.69
C GLN A 89 -5.50 -16.00 -1.77
N HIS A 90 -5.86 -16.10 -0.48
CA HIS A 90 -5.63 -15.03 0.49
C HIS A 90 -4.13 -14.73 0.69
N GLU A 91 -3.27 -15.75 0.72
CA GLU A 91 -1.80 -15.53 0.72
C GLU A 91 -1.34 -14.81 -0.54
N LEU A 92 -1.85 -15.21 -1.71
CA LEU A 92 -1.52 -14.57 -2.98
C LEU A 92 -1.98 -13.10 -3.03
N ILE A 93 -3.12 -12.77 -2.42
CA ILE A 93 -3.58 -11.39 -2.27
C ILE A 93 -2.58 -10.60 -1.40
N ALA A 94 -2.20 -11.13 -0.24
CA ALA A 94 -1.25 -10.50 0.66
C ALA A 94 0.12 -10.29 -0.01
N GLU A 95 0.62 -11.29 -0.72
CA GLU A 95 1.84 -11.22 -1.52
C GLU A 95 1.76 -10.15 -2.60
N ASN A 96 0.69 -10.13 -3.42
CA ASN A 96 0.53 -9.12 -4.47
C ASN A 96 0.48 -7.69 -3.92
N ILE A 97 -0.18 -7.47 -2.77
CA ILE A 97 -0.21 -6.15 -2.13
C ILE A 97 1.21 -5.74 -1.69
N ARG A 98 1.99 -6.65 -1.09
CA ARG A 98 3.38 -6.39 -0.71
C ARG A 98 4.24 -6.07 -1.92
N GLU A 99 4.16 -6.90 -2.95
CA GLU A 99 5.08 -6.89 -4.09
C GLU A 99 4.78 -5.77 -5.08
N ARG A 100 3.52 -5.44 -5.30
CA ARG A 100 3.11 -4.45 -6.29
C ARG A 100 2.78 -3.13 -5.63
N SER A 101 1.85 -3.13 -4.69
CA SER A 101 1.29 -1.89 -4.14
C SER A 101 2.25 -1.23 -3.14
N ILE A 102 2.69 -1.95 -2.11
CA ILE A 102 3.57 -1.39 -1.06
C ILE A 102 4.93 -0.97 -1.65
N LYS A 103 5.58 -1.84 -2.44
CA LYS A 103 6.86 -1.50 -3.10
C LYS A 103 6.72 -0.25 -3.98
N GLN A 104 5.65 -0.13 -4.77
CA GLN A 104 5.45 1.03 -5.64
C GLN A 104 5.22 2.32 -4.83
N ILE A 105 4.42 2.27 -3.75
CA ILE A 105 4.21 3.43 -2.88
C ILE A 105 5.54 3.90 -2.26
N GLN A 106 6.37 2.97 -1.78
CA GLN A 106 7.67 3.28 -1.20
C GLN A 106 8.61 3.97 -2.20
N ILE A 107 8.66 3.48 -3.44
CA ILE A 107 9.45 4.08 -4.52
C ILE A 107 8.96 5.51 -4.78
N THR A 108 7.65 5.68 -5.01
CA THR A 108 7.06 6.98 -5.32
C THR A 108 7.22 7.98 -4.17
N VAL A 109 7.00 7.58 -2.91
CA VAL A 109 7.20 8.45 -1.74
C VAL A 109 8.65 8.91 -1.63
N LYS A 110 9.62 8.02 -1.87
CA LYS A 110 11.04 8.36 -1.86
C LYS A 110 11.37 9.39 -2.94
N GLU A 111 10.95 9.15 -4.18
CA GLU A 111 11.17 10.07 -5.31
C GLU A 111 10.53 11.44 -5.06
N CYS A 112 9.28 11.47 -4.59
CA CYS A 112 8.58 12.71 -4.27
C CYS A 112 9.25 13.48 -3.13
N ARG A 113 9.80 12.80 -2.10
CA ARG A 113 10.58 13.44 -1.04
C ARG A 113 11.83 14.13 -1.56
N GLU A 114 12.58 13.44 -2.43
CA GLU A 114 13.78 13.99 -3.06
C GLU A 114 13.46 15.20 -3.94
N GLN A 115 12.39 15.13 -4.74
CA GLN A 115 11.92 16.26 -5.56
C GLN A 115 11.47 17.44 -4.68
N ARG A 116 10.67 17.18 -3.63
CA ARG A 116 10.23 18.22 -2.69
C ARG A 116 11.43 18.93 -2.06
N LYS A 117 12.45 18.19 -1.63
CA LYS A 117 13.68 18.78 -1.08
C LYS A 117 14.36 19.72 -2.09
N LYS A 118 14.53 19.29 -3.35
CA LYS A 118 15.11 20.13 -4.42
C LYS A 118 14.32 21.43 -4.61
N CYS A 119 12.98 21.35 -4.66
CA CYS A 119 12.13 22.54 -4.80
C CYS A 119 12.25 23.51 -3.61
N LEU A 120 12.35 23.00 -2.38
CA LEU A 120 12.53 23.82 -1.18
C LEU A 120 13.90 24.52 -1.18
N ASP A 121 14.97 23.80 -1.54
CA ASP A 121 16.32 24.35 -1.62
C ASP A 121 16.41 25.46 -2.69
N GLU A 122 15.78 25.25 -3.85
CA GLU A 122 15.71 26.23 -4.93
C GLU A 122 14.91 27.47 -4.52
N TYR A 123 13.73 27.28 -3.90
CA TYR A 123 12.94 28.38 -3.36
C TYR A 123 13.73 29.21 -2.35
N ALA A 124 14.38 28.56 -1.38
CA ALA A 124 15.17 29.25 -0.37
C ALA A 124 16.31 30.08 -1.00
N LYS A 125 16.95 29.57 -2.06
CA LYS A 125 17.97 30.30 -2.82
C LYS A 125 17.38 31.55 -3.50
N ILE A 126 16.28 31.41 -4.22
CA ILE A 126 15.63 32.52 -4.95
C ILE A 126 15.09 33.56 -3.97
N LYS A 127 14.45 33.13 -2.88
CA LYS A 127 13.91 34.02 -1.85
C LYS A 127 14.99 34.90 -1.21
N ARG A 128 16.14 34.30 -0.84
CA ARG A 128 17.30 35.07 -0.34
C ARG A 128 17.84 36.09 -1.36
N GLN A 129 17.89 35.72 -2.64
CA GLN A 129 18.31 36.64 -3.69
C GLN A 129 17.35 37.82 -3.81
N LEU A 130 16.05 37.56 -3.81
CA LEU A 130 15.00 38.58 -3.86
C LEU A 130 15.10 39.53 -2.66
N ASP A 131 15.21 38.99 -1.45
CA ASP A 131 15.28 39.79 -0.21
C ASP A 131 16.53 40.68 -0.23
N LYS A 132 17.68 40.16 -0.69
CA LYS A 132 18.90 40.96 -0.86
C LYS A 132 18.74 42.10 -1.87
N GLN A 133 18.08 41.86 -3.01
CA GLN A 133 17.83 42.92 -4.00
C GLN A 133 16.89 44.00 -3.43
N HIS A 134 15.88 43.57 -2.68
CA HIS A 134 14.96 44.49 -2.01
C HIS A 134 15.69 45.39 -0.99
N GLU A 135 16.58 44.83 -0.17
CA GLU A 135 17.41 45.60 0.75
C GLU A 135 18.32 46.63 0.06
N LEU A 136 18.86 46.29 -1.11
CA LEU A 136 19.69 47.21 -1.90
C LEU A 136 18.89 48.37 -2.49
N MET A 137 17.61 48.15 -2.81
CA MET A 137 16.74 49.20 -3.35
C MET A 137 16.21 50.17 -2.29
N ILE A 138 16.20 49.77 -1.02
CA ILE A 138 15.73 50.60 0.10
C ILE A 138 16.87 51.48 0.68
N LYS A 139 18.13 51.18 0.34
CA LYS A 139 19.31 51.96 0.75
C LYS A 139 19.69 53.00 -0.30
#